data_AF-A0A353CDV8-F1
#
_entry.id   AF-A0A353CDV8-F1
#
_cell.length_a   1.000
_cell.length_b   1.000
_cell.length_c   1.000
_cell.angle_alpha   90.00
_cell.angle_beta   90.00
_cell.angle_gamma   90.00
#
_symmetry.space_group_name_H-M   'P 1'
#
loop_
_entity.id
_entity.type
_entity.pdbx_description
1 polymer ?
#
loop_
_entity_poly.entity_id
_entity_poly.type
_entity_poly.pdbx_seq_one_letter_code
_entity_poly.pdbx_strand_id
1 'polypeptide(L)'
;MQLVDPNVNISIILPEMIVAVTGIIVMLYDSFFPRHRGVTGTISLLGLAASAVFLSMIWSADSGVPAMAWSGMIIHDNLRLSFSFVFLLVSALTILISTVWVDREDIAAGEYHALLMFATFGMMLMASGNDFVVIFLGLETLSIATYVMAGLRKGDLKSNESAMKYFILGSLASAFLLYGMALIYGAVGSTNISVIAANLADANFPALLLVGGAMMLVGFGFKIAAAPFHVWTPDVYEGAPSPITGFMAAGPKAAAFASFLRVFVIGLPLVAGAQAAGYLHDSWISALAIMAMITMTVGNVAAIMQNNIKRMLAYSSISHAGYALVGFVGAGMATTITGRDSAIAAVAFYMLTYAVANLGAFAVITLIGQKNDRRTEFEDYNGIGFKAPVLSFTLSLFMLSLFGLPLTAGFVGKV
;
A
#
# COMPACT_ATOMS: atom_id res chain seq x y z
N MET A 1 -36.01 -11.33 -19.98
CA MET A 1 -34.75 -11.24 -19.21
C MET A 1 -33.67 -11.84 -20.10
N GLN A 2 -32.95 -11.01 -20.87
CA GLN A 2 -31.80 -11.51 -21.64
C GLN A 2 -30.68 -11.78 -20.64
N LEU A 3 -30.28 -13.03 -20.51
CA LEU A 3 -29.08 -13.39 -19.77
C LEU A 3 -27.91 -12.79 -20.55
N VAL A 4 -27.33 -11.71 -20.04
CA VAL A 4 -26.10 -11.15 -20.59
C VAL A 4 -25.00 -12.13 -20.20
N ASP A 5 -24.34 -12.72 -21.19
CA ASP A 5 -23.18 -13.58 -20.93
C ASP A 5 -22.16 -12.78 -20.11
N PRO A 6 -21.76 -13.27 -18.93
CA PRO A 6 -20.80 -12.54 -18.12
C PRO A 6 -19.50 -12.41 -18.92
N ASN A 7 -18.98 -11.18 -19.02
CA ASN A 7 -17.70 -10.89 -19.65
C ASN A 7 -16.56 -11.44 -18.78
N VAL A 8 -16.43 -12.77 -18.75
CA VAL A 8 -15.42 -13.52 -17.98
C VAL A 8 -14.14 -13.53 -18.80
N ASN A 9 -13.33 -12.49 -18.63
CA ASN A 9 -12.05 -12.40 -19.32
C ASN A 9 -10.88 -12.77 -18.40
N ILE A 10 -10.62 -14.08 -18.26
CA ILE A 10 -9.61 -14.64 -17.36
C ILE A 10 -8.21 -14.04 -17.57
N SER A 11 -7.86 -13.64 -18.80
CA SER A 11 -6.52 -13.09 -19.06
C SER A 11 -6.28 -11.78 -18.30
N ILE A 12 -7.33 -11.01 -18.01
CA ILE A 12 -7.21 -9.74 -17.30
C ILE A 12 -6.82 -9.95 -15.85
N ILE A 13 -7.29 -10.99 -15.14
CA ILE A 13 -6.96 -11.24 -13.70
C ILE A 13 -5.83 -12.25 -13.51
N LEU A 14 -5.24 -12.73 -14.60
CA LEU A 14 -4.23 -13.77 -14.58
C LEU A 14 -3.00 -13.40 -13.70
N PRO A 15 -2.46 -12.17 -13.73
CA PRO A 15 -1.34 -11.79 -12.86
C PRO A 15 -1.65 -11.96 -11.37
N GLU A 16 -2.86 -11.59 -10.94
CA GLU A 16 -3.33 -11.74 -9.56
C GLU A 16 -3.49 -13.23 -9.19
N MET A 17 -4.09 -14.02 -10.07
CA MET A 17 -4.26 -15.46 -9.84
C MET A 17 -2.92 -16.19 -9.69
N ILE A 18 -1.91 -15.82 -10.49
CA ILE A 18 -0.57 -16.41 -10.38
C ILE A 18 0.00 -16.17 -8.98
N VAL A 19 -0.13 -14.95 -8.45
CA VAL A 19 0.36 -14.60 -7.10
C VAL A 19 -0.40 -15.39 -6.03
N ALA A 20 -1.74 -15.45 -6.11
CA ALA A 20 -2.55 -16.21 -5.15
C ALA A 20 -2.24 -17.71 -5.16
N VAL A 21 -2.17 -18.32 -6.35
CA VAL A 21 -1.84 -19.74 -6.52
C VAL A 21 -0.43 -20.03 -6.04
N THR A 22 0.53 -19.13 -6.30
CA THR A 22 1.89 -19.28 -5.78
C THR A 22 1.91 -19.28 -4.24
N GLY A 23 1.12 -18.41 -3.59
CA GLY A 23 0.97 -18.41 -2.14
C GLY A 23 0.44 -19.75 -1.59
N ILE A 24 -0.55 -20.35 -2.27
CA ILE A 24 -1.07 -21.68 -1.92
C ILE A 24 0.00 -22.75 -2.10
N ILE A 25 0.71 -22.74 -3.23
CA ILE A 25 1.79 -23.70 -3.51
C ILE A 25 2.89 -23.61 -2.45
N VAL A 26 3.29 -22.40 -2.04
CA VAL A 26 4.30 -22.18 -1.00
C VAL A 26 3.84 -22.74 0.34
N MET A 27 2.59 -22.48 0.73
CA MET A 27 2.00 -23.00 1.97
C MET A 27 1.93 -24.53 1.98
N LEU A 28 1.50 -25.15 0.86
CA LEU A 28 1.46 -26.60 0.72
C LEU A 28 2.87 -27.20 0.74
N TYR A 29 3.81 -26.60 0.01
CA TYR A 29 5.20 -27.06 -0.06
C TYR A 29 5.84 -27.10 1.33
N ASP A 30 5.67 -26.04 2.14
CA ASP A 30 6.21 -25.98 3.50
C ASP A 30 5.61 -27.04 4.42
N SER A 31 4.31 -27.35 4.26
CA SER A 31 3.65 -28.41 5.03
C SER A 31 4.23 -29.81 4.75
N PHE A 32 4.71 -30.08 3.54
CA PHE A 32 5.34 -31.36 3.19
C PHE A 32 6.86 -31.36 3.38
N PHE A 33 7.52 -30.20 3.23
CA PHE A 33 8.98 -30.07 3.19
C PHE A 33 9.53 -28.92 4.07
N PRO A 34 9.29 -28.92 5.40
CA PRO A 34 9.55 -27.78 6.29
C PRO A 34 11.04 -27.44 6.48
N ARG A 35 11.97 -28.30 6.04
CA ARG A 35 13.41 -28.10 6.19
C ARG A 35 14.03 -27.25 5.07
N HIS A 36 13.32 -27.02 3.96
CA HIS A 36 13.86 -26.35 2.77
C HIS A 36 13.44 -24.88 2.67
N ARG A 37 13.84 -24.07 3.67
CA ARG A 37 13.44 -22.66 3.84
C ARG A 37 13.77 -21.75 2.65
N GLY A 38 14.90 -21.98 1.97
CA GLY A 38 15.29 -21.19 0.80
C GLY A 38 14.38 -21.44 -0.42
N VAL A 39 13.80 -22.63 -0.54
CA VAL A 39 13.00 -23.02 -1.71
C VAL A 39 11.67 -22.27 -1.75
N THR A 40 11.04 -22.04 -0.60
CA THR A 40 9.78 -21.26 -0.55
C THR A 40 9.99 -19.83 -1.06
N GLY A 41 11.12 -19.21 -0.71
CA GLY A 41 11.48 -17.89 -1.22
C GLY A 41 11.71 -17.88 -2.73
N THR A 42 12.40 -18.90 -3.27
CA THR A 42 12.61 -19.04 -4.72
C THR A 42 11.28 -19.25 -5.48
N ILE A 43 10.39 -20.10 -4.97
CA ILE A 43 9.05 -20.32 -5.57
C ILE A 43 8.28 -19.00 -5.61
N SER A 44 8.26 -18.25 -4.50
CA SER A 44 7.61 -16.94 -4.45
C SER A 44 8.20 -15.95 -5.47
N LEU A 45 9.53 -15.86 -5.57
CA LEU A 45 10.19 -14.99 -6.54
C LEU A 45 9.86 -15.37 -7.99
N LEU A 46 9.81 -16.67 -8.31
CA LEU A 46 9.41 -17.14 -9.64
C LEU A 46 7.94 -16.82 -9.94
N GLY A 47 7.04 -16.96 -8.96
CA GLY A 47 5.63 -16.58 -9.12
C GLY A 47 5.45 -15.08 -9.33
N LEU A 48 6.18 -14.24 -8.58
CA LEU A 48 6.18 -12.78 -8.79
C LEU A 48 6.74 -12.41 -10.17
N ALA A 49 7.82 -13.06 -10.62
CA ALA A 49 8.39 -12.84 -11.94
C ALA A 49 7.43 -13.25 -13.06
N ALA A 50 6.75 -14.39 -12.93
CA ALA A 50 5.72 -14.83 -13.86
C ALA A 50 4.57 -13.81 -13.91
N SER A 51 4.07 -13.36 -12.75
CA SER A 51 3.04 -12.32 -12.67
C SER A 51 3.47 -11.02 -13.37
N ALA A 52 4.73 -10.59 -13.17
CA ALA A 52 5.27 -9.40 -13.83
C ALA A 52 5.37 -9.54 -15.36
N VAL A 53 5.72 -10.73 -15.86
CA VAL A 53 5.75 -11.02 -17.31
C VAL A 53 4.35 -10.98 -17.90
N PHE A 54 3.35 -11.57 -17.25
CA PHE A 54 1.98 -11.48 -17.74
C PHE A 54 1.45 -10.04 -17.66
N LEU A 55 1.77 -9.31 -16.59
CA LEU A 55 1.38 -7.91 -16.47
C LEU A 55 2.01 -7.03 -17.57
N SER A 56 3.26 -7.30 -17.98
CA SER A 56 3.91 -6.57 -19.07
C SER A 56 3.35 -6.93 -20.45
N MET A 57 2.95 -8.19 -20.66
CA MET A 57 2.23 -8.61 -21.87
C MET A 57 0.87 -7.94 -21.98
N ILE A 58 0.15 -7.81 -20.86
CA ILE A 58 -1.13 -7.10 -20.85
C ILE A 58 -0.92 -5.61 -21.14
N TRP A 59 0.10 -4.97 -20.55
CA TRP A 59 0.42 -3.57 -20.84
C TRP A 59 0.80 -3.36 -22.30
N SER A 60 1.63 -4.23 -22.89
CA SER A 60 2.04 -4.08 -24.30
C SER A 60 0.92 -4.32 -25.31
N ALA A 61 -0.08 -5.13 -24.92
CA ALA A 61 -1.29 -5.35 -25.71
C ALA A 61 -2.34 -4.24 -25.54
N ASP A 62 -2.09 -3.25 -24.68
CA ASP A 62 -3.04 -2.19 -24.41
C ASP A 62 -3.27 -1.32 -25.66
N SER A 63 -4.52 -1.27 -26.10
CA SER A 63 -4.98 -0.42 -27.21
C SER A 63 -5.26 1.02 -26.77
N GLY A 64 -5.07 1.33 -25.47
CA GLY A 64 -5.33 2.64 -24.87
C GLY A 64 -6.78 2.85 -24.45
N VAL A 65 -7.65 1.85 -24.65
CA VAL A 65 -9.05 1.87 -24.19
C VAL A 65 -9.16 0.99 -22.94
N PRO A 66 -9.62 1.54 -21.79
CA PRO A 66 -9.79 0.76 -20.57
C PRO A 66 -10.73 -0.43 -20.81
N ALA A 67 -10.18 -1.64 -20.68
CA ALA A 67 -10.98 -2.86 -20.78
C ALA A 67 -11.57 -3.18 -19.41
N MET A 68 -12.84 -3.58 -19.41
CA MET A 68 -13.55 -4.01 -18.21
C MET A 68 -13.84 -5.51 -18.29
N ALA A 69 -13.76 -6.19 -17.15
CA ALA A 69 -14.07 -7.61 -17.05
C ALA A 69 -14.88 -7.91 -15.78
N TRP A 70 -15.51 -9.09 -15.74
CA TRP A 70 -16.41 -9.52 -14.66
C TRP A 70 -17.49 -8.48 -14.36
N SER A 71 -18.31 -8.17 -15.37
CA SER A 71 -19.40 -7.18 -15.25
C SER A 71 -18.92 -5.79 -14.79
N GLY A 72 -17.68 -5.43 -15.14
CA GLY A 72 -17.10 -4.13 -14.79
C GLY A 72 -16.52 -4.05 -13.39
N MET A 73 -16.43 -5.15 -12.64
CA MET A 73 -15.82 -5.17 -11.30
C MET A 73 -14.30 -5.08 -11.32
N ILE A 74 -13.66 -5.52 -12.41
CA ILE A 74 -12.22 -5.41 -12.62
C ILE A 74 -11.97 -4.52 -13.82
N ILE A 75 -11.08 -3.55 -13.65
CA ILE A 75 -10.65 -2.64 -14.72
C ILE A 75 -9.21 -2.92 -15.13
N HIS A 76 -8.94 -2.70 -16.42
CA HIS A 76 -7.62 -2.68 -16.99
C HIS A 76 -7.28 -1.24 -17.40
N ASP A 77 -6.43 -0.57 -16.61
CA ASP A 77 -6.01 0.81 -16.83
C ASP A 77 -4.55 1.04 -16.38
N ASN A 78 -3.99 2.19 -16.74
CA ASN A 78 -2.61 2.56 -16.39
C ASN A 78 -2.38 2.70 -14.88
N LEU A 79 -3.41 3.08 -14.11
CA LEU A 79 -3.31 3.15 -12.64
C LEU A 79 -3.05 1.76 -12.06
N ARG A 80 -3.86 0.77 -12.46
CA ARG A 80 -3.67 -0.63 -12.05
C ARG A 80 -2.29 -1.13 -12.42
N LEU A 81 -1.90 -0.98 -13.68
CA LEU A 81 -0.66 -1.53 -14.22
C LEU A 81 0.55 -0.94 -13.48
N SER A 82 0.65 0.39 -13.42
CA SER A 82 1.78 1.08 -12.79
C SER A 82 1.96 0.70 -11.32
N PHE A 83 0.89 0.72 -10.52
CA PHE A 83 0.96 0.36 -9.11
C PHE A 83 1.20 -1.14 -8.90
N SER A 84 0.67 -2.02 -9.76
CA SER A 84 0.92 -3.47 -9.66
C SER A 84 2.41 -3.81 -9.83
N PHE A 85 3.13 -3.10 -10.72
CA PHE A 85 4.59 -3.23 -10.80
C PHE A 85 5.30 -2.80 -9.52
N VAL A 86 4.83 -1.72 -8.87
CA VAL A 86 5.36 -1.31 -7.56
C VAL A 86 5.14 -2.41 -6.51
N PHE A 87 3.96 -3.05 -6.47
CA PHE A 87 3.67 -4.09 -5.50
C PHE A 87 4.52 -5.34 -5.71
N LEU A 88 4.69 -5.77 -6.96
CA LEU A 88 5.52 -6.92 -7.32
C LEU A 88 6.99 -6.65 -6.96
N LEU A 89 7.50 -5.45 -7.24
CA LEU A 89 8.86 -5.04 -6.88
C LEU A 89 9.06 -5.00 -5.36
N VAL A 90 8.15 -4.37 -4.63
CA VAL A 90 8.18 -4.33 -3.15
C VAL A 90 8.23 -5.74 -2.58
N SER A 91 7.34 -6.62 -3.06
CA SER A 91 7.22 -7.99 -2.58
C SER A 91 8.50 -8.79 -2.87
N ALA A 92 9.06 -8.65 -4.07
CA ALA A 92 10.32 -9.30 -4.45
C ALA A 92 11.50 -8.81 -3.58
N LEU A 93 11.64 -7.50 -3.40
CA LEU A 93 12.67 -6.92 -2.54
C LEU A 93 12.51 -7.36 -1.08
N THR A 94 11.30 -7.40 -0.55
CA THR A 94 11.05 -7.89 0.81
C THR A 94 11.46 -9.36 0.96
N ILE A 95 11.13 -10.23 0.00
CA ILE A 95 11.57 -11.63 0.02
C ILE A 95 13.09 -11.70 0.05
N LEU A 96 13.78 -10.96 -0.83
CA LEU A 96 15.25 -10.93 -0.88
C LEU A 96 15.86 -10.46 0.45
N ILE A 97 15.33 -9.40 1.04
CA ILE A 97 15.78 -8.87 2.34
C ILE A 97 15.56 -9.90 3.46
N SER A 98 14.44 -10.61 3.41
CA SER A 98 14.05 -11.55 4.45
C SER A 98 14.84 -12.85 4.44
N THR A 99 15.53 -13.21 3.34
CA THR A 99 16.26 -14.47 3.21
C THR A 99 17.20 -14.75 4.38
N VAL A 100 18.07 -13.79 4.72
CA VAL A 100 19.01 -13.90 5.85
C VAL A 100 18.28 -13.83 7.20
N TRP A 101 17.20 -13.08 7.26
CA TRP A 101 16.44 -12.85 8.49
C TRP A 101 15.66 -14.10 8.93
N VAL A 102 15.00 -14.79 8.00
CA VAL A 102 14.23 -16.01 8.28
C VAL A 102 15.10 -17.09 8.93
N ASP A 103 16.31 -17.28 8.40
CA ASP A 103 17.26 -18.25 8.96
C ASP A 103 17.81 -17.79 10.32
N ARG A 104 18.15 -16.51 10.47
CA ARG A 104 18.68 -15.93 11.72
C ARG A 104 17.68 -16.01 12.88
N GLU A 105 16.40 -15.78 12.59
CA GLU A 105 15.33 -15.72 13.58
C GLU A 105 14.62 -17.07 13.79
N ASP A 106 14.96 -18.09 13.01
CA ASP A 106 14.33 -19.41 13.05
C ASP A 106 12.81 -19.36 12.77
N ILE A 107 12.41 -18.54 11.80
CA ILE A 107 11.01 -18.29 11.44
C ILE A 107 10.50 -19.39 10.50
N ALA A 108 9.20 -19.71 10.61
CA ALA A 108 8.50 -20.56 9.66
C ALA A 108 8.46 -19.89 8.27
N ALA A 109 9.42 -20.26 7.41
CA ALA A 109 9.64 -19.62 6.13
C ALA A 109 8.40 -19.71 5.22
N GLY A 110 7.76 -20.87 5.11
CA GLY A 110 6.60 -21.02 4.23
C GLY A 110 5.40 -20.20 4.66
N GLU A 111 5.06 -20.21 5.96
CA GLU A 111 4.00 -19.34 6.51
C GLU A 111 4.25 -17.87 6.16
N TYR A 112 5.48 -17.39 6.38
CA TYR A 112 5.87 -16.01 6.07
C TYR A 112 5.73 -15.68 4.58
N HIS A 113 6.31 -16.49 3.70
CA HIS A 113 6.28 -16.25 2.26
C HIS A 113 4.85 -16.36 1.70
N ALA A 114 4.02 -17.28 2.20
CA ALA A 114 2.62 -17.41 1.80
C ALA A 114 1.80 -16.17 2.20
N LEU A 115 1.95 -15.70 3.44
CA LEU A 115 1.30 -14.47 3.90
C LEU A 115 1.73 -13.25 3.07
N LEU A 116 3.02 -13.16 2.73
CA LEU A 116 3.51 -12.10 1.86
C LEU A 116 2.87 -12.17 0.46
N MET A 117 2.76 -13.37 -0.14
CA MET A 117 2.08 -13.55 -1.43
C MET A 117 0.58 -13.19 -1.36
N PHE A 118 -0.13 -13.58 -0.29
CA PHE A 118 -1.53 -13.19 -0.11
C PHE A 118 -1.68 -11.69 0.12
N ALA A 119 -0.75 -11.05 0.81
CA ALA A 119 -0.70 -9.60 0.92
C ALA A 119 -0.50 -8.96 -0.47
N THR A 120 0.42 -9.46 -1.28
CA THR A 120 0.63 -8.98 -2.65
C THR A 120 -0.60 -9.14 -3.53
N PHE A 121 -1.28 -10.29 -3.45
CA PHE A 121 -2.54 -10.51 -4.14
C PHE A 121 -3.61 -9.49 -3.72
N GLY A 122 -3.75 -9.24 -2.41
CA GLY A 122 -4.66 -8.22 -1.89
C GLY A 122 -4.33 -6.81 -2.42
N MET A 123 -3.05 -6.44 -2.47
CA MET A 123 -2.59 -5.16 -3.04
C MET A 123 -2.98 -5.03 -4.52
N MET A 124 -2.77 -6.08 -5.32
CA MET A 124 -3.14 -6.06 -6.74
C MET A 124 -4.66 -5.99 -6.96
N LEU A 125 -5.46 -6.67 -6.12
CA LEU A 125 -6.92 -6.53 -6.14
C LEU A 125 -7.38 -5.10 -5.82
N MET A 126 -6.75 -4.44 -4.85
CA MET A 126 -7.07 -3.04 -4.52
C MET A 126 -6.82 -2.10 -5.71
N ALA A 127 -5.74 -2.31 -6.46
CA ALA A 127 -5.42 -1.51 -7.64
C ALA A 127 -6.16 -1.94 -8.91
N SER A 128 -6.82 -3.10 -8.95
CA SER A 128 -7.61 -3.58 -10.10
C SER A 128 -9.12 -3.46 -9.93
N GLY A 129 -9.58 -3.32 -8.68
CA GLY A 129 -10.99 -3.19 -8.35
C GLY A 129 -11.61 -1.91 -8.92
N ASN A 130 -12.69 -2.08 -9.67
CA ASN A 130 -13.61 -1.02 -10.11
C ASN A 130 -14.97 -1.15 -9.40
N ASP A 131 -15.00 -1.90 -8.31
CA ASP A 131 -16.15 -2.11 -7.45
C ASP A 131 -15.69 -2.09 -5.98
N PHE A 132 -16.49 -1.46 -5.10
CA PHE A 132 -16.20 -1.36 -3.67
C PHE A 132 -15.98 -2.72 -2.99
N VAL A 133 -16.71 -3.76 -3.40
CA VAL A 133 -16.56 -5.11 -2.86
C VAL A 133 -15.18 -5.67 -3.17
N VAL A 134 -14.68 -5.49 -4.40
CA VAL A 134 -13.34 -5.97 -4.80
C VAL A 134 -12.24 -5.22 -4.04
N ILE A 135 -12.35 -3.90 -3.94
CA ILE A 135 -11.38 -3.09 -3.18
C ILE A 135 -11.37 -3.51 -1.71
N PHE A 136 -12.55 -3.69 -1.10
CA PHE A 136 -12.65 -4.13 0.29
C PHE A 136 -12.05 -5.52 0.50
N LEU A 137 -12.34 -6.50 -0.37
CA LEU A 137 -11.76 -7.84 -0.28
C LEU A 137 -10.23 -7.83 -0.46
N GLY A 138 -9.71 -7.03 -1.40
CA GLY A 138 -8.27 -6.86 -1.57
C GLY A 138 -7.62 -6.25 -0.32
N LEU A 139 -8.26 -5.24 0.25
CA LEU A 139 -7.80 -4.56 1.46
C LEU A 139 -7.83 -5.49 2.69
N GLU A 140 -8.88 -6.27 2.89
CA GLU A 140 -8.96 -7.21 4.02
C GLU A 140 -7.95 -8.35 3.87
N THR A 141 -7.78 -8.89 2.66
CA THR A 141 -6.78 -9.93 2.39
C THR A 141 -5.37 -9.44 2.70
N LEU A 142 -5.04 -8.23 2.24
CA LEU A 142 -3.80 -7.54 2.59
C LEU A 142 -3.64 -7.36 4.10
N SER A 143 -4.70 -6.91 4.77
CA SER A 143 -4.66 -6.50 6.17
C SER A 143 -4.49 -7.69 7.11
N ILE A 144 -5.26 -8.76 6.90
CA ILE A 144 -5.14 -9.98 7.71
C ILE A 144 -3.73 -10.56 7.57
N ALA A 145 -3.19 -10.61 6.35
CA ALA A 145 -1.83 -11.07 6.13
C ALA A 145 -0.79 -10.23 6.88
N THR A 146 -0.90 -8.90 6.85
CA THR A 146 0.04 -8.01 7.57
C THR A 146 -0.15 -8.02 9.08
N TYR A 147 -1.38 -8.23 9.59
CA TYR A 147 -1.63 -8.42 11.03
C TYR A 147 -0.92 -9.64 11.57
N VAL A 148 -1.01 -10.77 10.84
CA VAL A 148 -0.33 -12.01 11.23
C VAL A 148 1.19 -11.83 11.14
N MET A 149 1.69 -11.21 10.06
CA MET A 149 3.12 -10.94 9.90
C MET A 149 3.69 -10.00 10.99
N ALA A 150 2.94 -8.99 11.45
CA ALA A 150 3.38 -8.11 12.52
C ALA A 150 3.65 -8.85 13.84
N GLY A 151 2.93 -9.95 14.09
CA GLY A 151 3.03 -10.81 15.27
C GLY A 151 3.83 -12.10 15.06
N LEU A 152 4.65 -12.17 14.00
CA LEU A 152 5.28 -13.43 13.61
C LEU A 152 6.29 -13.94 14.67
N ARG A 153 6.88 -13.04 15.46
CA ARG A 153 7.72 -13.40 16.62
C ARG A 153 6.84 -13.71 17.84
N LYS A 154 6.21 -14.90 17.85
CA LYS A 154 5.26 -15.34 18.90
C LYS A 154 5.79 -15.22 20.34
N GLY A 155 7.10 -15.35 20.54
CA GLY A 155 7.77 -15.23 21.84
C GLY A 155 8.17 -13.81 22.26
N ASP A 156 7.90 -12.80 21.43
CA ASP A 156 8.26 -11.40 21.68
C ASP A 156 7.01 -10.58 22.02
N LEU A 157 6.97 -10.04 23.24
CA LEU A 157 5.86 -9.20 23.71
C LEU A 157 5.66 -7.97 22.83
N LYS A 158 6.73 -7.36 22.31
CA LYS A 158 6.62 -6.17 21.44
C LYS A 158 5.95 -6.51 20.12
N SER A 159 6.33 -7.63 19.50
CA SER A 159 5.71 -8.11 18.25
C SER A 159 4.24 -8.47 18.45
N ASN A 160 3.92 -9.14 19.56
CA ASN A 160 2.54 -9.49 19.91
C ASN A 160 1.67 -8.24 20.17
N GLU A 161 2.20 -7.25 20.89
CA GLU A 161 1.52 -5.97 21.13
C GLU A 161 1.28 -5.22 19.81
N SER A 162 2.29 -5.15 18.93
CA SER A 162 2.15 -4.54 17.60
C SER A 162 1.05 -5.22 16.78
N ALA A 163 1.00 -6.55 16.73
CA ALA A 163 -0.03 -7.28 16.01
C ALA A 163 -1.44 -6.97 16.56
N MET A 164 -1.59 -6.99 17.89
CA MET A 164 -2.87 -6.72 18.55
C MET A 164 -3.33 -5.27 18.30
N LYS A 165 -2.45 -4.29 18.49
CA LYS A 165 -2.74 -2.87 18.21
C LYS A 165 -3.12 -2.67 16.74
N TYR A 166 -2.38 -3.30 15.83
CA TYR A 166 -2.63 -3.16 14.40
C TYR A 166 -3.97 -3.78 13.99
N PHE A 167 -4.29 -4.96 14.51
CA PHE A 167 -5.54 -5.67 14.24
C PHE A 167 -6.76 -4.91 14.80
N ILE A 168 -6.72 -4.47 16.07
CA ILE A 168 -7.87 -3.78 16.70
C ILE A 168 -8.13 -2.44 16.01
N LEU A 169 -7.10 -1.60 15.85
CA LEU A 169 -7.29 -0.29 15.23
C LEU A 169 -7.62 -0.43 13.73
N GLY A 170 -7.04 -1.45 13.08
CA GLY A 170 -7.27 -1.73 11.67
C GLY A 170 -8.65 -2.29 11.36
N SER A 171 -9.19 -3.18 12.21
CA SER A 171 -10.55 -3.68 12.08
C SER A 171 -11.58 -2.57 12.31
N LEU A 172 -11.35 -1.68 13.28
CA LEU A 172 -12.18 -0.48 13.47
C LEU A 172 -12.16 0.42 12.23
N ALA A 173 -10.99 0.73 11.68
CA ALA A 173 -10.88 1.54 10.46
C ALA A 173 -11.56 0.89 9.25
N SER A 174 -11.49 -0.44 9.14
CA SER A 174 -12.12 -1.19 8.06
C SER A 174 -13.65 -1.24 8.22
N ALA A 175 -14.16 -1.23 9.46
CA ALA A 175 -15.59 -1.03 9.72
C ALA A 175 -16.08 0.36 9.28
N PHE A 176 -15.32 1.43 9.56
CA PHE A 176 -15.63 2.76 9.02
C PHE A 176 -15.62 2.77 7.49
N LEU A 177 -14.61 2.15 6.86
CA LEU A 177 -14.53 2.06 5.41
C LEU A 177 -15.75 1.34 4.80
N LEU A 178 -16.07 0.16 5.31
CA LEU A 178 -17.18 -0.66 4.82
C LEU A 178 -18.53 0.04 5.03
N TYR A 179 -18.73 0.67 6.18
CA TYR A 179 -19.94 1.44 6.44
C TYR A 179 -20.04 2.64 5.50
N GLY A 180 -18.92 3.32 5.22
CA GLY A 180 -18.88 4.40 4.24
C GLY A 180 -19.26 3.93 2.83
N MET A 181 -18.72 2.78 2.38
CA MET A 181 -19.10 2.15 1.12
C MET A 181 -20.60 1.80 1.08
N ALA A 182 -21.14 1.27 2.19
CA ALA A 182 -22.57 0.93 2.30
C ALA A 182 -23.49 2.17 2.23
N LEU A 183 -23.08 3.30 2.81
CA LEU A 183 -23.83 4.56 2.71
C LEU A 183 -23.85 5.10 1.28
N ILE A 184 -22.72 5.05 0.57
CA ILE A 184 -22.65 5.48 -0.83
C ILE A 184 -23.48 4.55 -1.72
N TYR A 185 -23.42 3.24 -1.48
CA TYR A 185 -24.32 2.28 -2.11
C TYR A 185 -25.79 2.61 -1.83
N GLY A 186 -26.15 2.98 -0.59
CA GLY A 186 -27.50 3.40 -0.25
C GLY A 186 -27.95 4.69 -0.95
N ALA A 187 -27.02 5.59 -1.29
CA ALA A 187 -27.31 6.83 -1.99
C ALA A 187 -27.49 6.64 -3.51
N VAL A 188 -26.69 5.77 -4.13
CA VAL A 188 -26.59 5.62 -5.60
C VAL A 188 -27.19 4.31 -6.13
N GLY A 189 -27.27 3.27 -5.30
CA GLY A 189 -27.79 1.94 -5.67
C GLY A 189 -26.78 1.04 -6.41
N SER A 190 -25.49 1.38 -6.40
CA SER A 190 -24.43 0.61 -7.05
C SER A 190 -23.14 0.62 -6.24
N THR A 191 -22.37 -0.46 -6.33
CA THR A 191 -21.00 -0.60 -5.78
C THR A 191 -19.92 -0.35 -6.84
N ASN A 192 -20.31 -0.29 -8.12
CA ASN A 192 -19.40 -0.09 -9.23
C ASN A 192 -18.98 1.38 -9.30
N ILE A 193 -17.67 1.63 -9.29
CA ILE A 193 -17.08 2.96 -9.18
C ILE A 193 -17.40 3.82 -10.41
N SER A 194 -17.37 3.25 -11.61
CA SER A 194 -17.73 3.98 -12.83
C SER A 194 -19.21 4.36 -12.86
N VAL A 195 -20.09 3.47 -12.39
CA VAL A 195 -21.53 3.73 -12.26
C VAL A 195 -21.80 4.78 -11.18
N ILE A 196 -21.08 4.73 -10.06
CA ILE A 196 -21.17 5.75 -9.01
C ILE A 196 -20.79 7.12 -9.59
N ALA A 197 -19.65 7.21 -10.27
CA ALA A 197 -19.19 8.46 -10.88
C ALA A 197 -20.23 9.09 -11.83
N ALA A 198 -20.91 8.27 -12.62
CA ALA A 198 -21.91 8.72 -13.58
C ALA A 198 -23.22 9.21 -12.94
N ASN A 199 -23.59 8.70 -11.75
CA ASN A 199 -24.91 8.95 -11.14
C ASN A 199 -24.86 9.89 -9.91
N LEU A 200 -23.71 10.51 -9.62
CA LEU A 200 -23.57 11.38 -8.43
C LEU A 200 -24.41 12.65 -8.48
N ALA A 201 -24.68 13.19 -9.67
CA ALA A 201 -25.52 14.38 -9.83
C ALA A 201 -26.99 14.11 -9.47
N ASP A 202 -27.44 12.85 -9.64
CA ASP A 202 -28.82 12.42 -9.45
C ASP A 202 -29.00 11.57 -8.18
N ALA A 203 -28.06 11.66 -7.23
CA ALA A 203 -28.09 10.85 -6.03
C ALA A 203 -29.33 11.15 -5.17
N ASN A 204 -30.06 10.09 -4.79
CA ASN A 204 -31.32 10.19 -4.05
C ASN A 204 -31.14 10.88 -2.67
N PHE A 205 -29.98 10.70 -2.05
CA PHE A 205 -29.66 11.24 -0.73
C PHE A 205 -28.22 11.80 -0.67
N PRO A 206 -28.00 13.07 -1.05
CA PRO A 206 -26.65 13.67 -1.10
C PRO A 206 -25.92 13.69 0.25
N ALA A 207 -26.65 13.75 1.37
CA ALA A 207 -26.07 13.67 2.71
C ALA A 207 -25.38 12.32 2.99
N LEU A 208 -25.91 11.22 2.44
CA LEU A 208 -25.29 9.89 2.58
C LEU A 208 -23.96 9.82 1.82
N LEU A 209 -23.80 10.54 0.71
CA LEU A 209 -22.52 10.63 -0.01
C LEU A 209 -21.45 11.34 0.82
N LEU A 210 -21.81 12.44 1.50
CA LEU A 210 -20.92 13.19 2.39
C LEU A 210 -20.45 12.33 3.56
N VAL A 211 -21.40 11.75 4.30
CA VAL A 211 -21.10 10.93 5.47
C VAL A 211 -20.35 9.66 5.04
N GLY A 212 -20.79 9.04 3.94
CA GLY A 212 -20.15 7.87 3.36
C GLY A 212 -18.70 8.13 2.98
N GLY A 213 -18.43 9.19 2.22
CA GLY A 213 -17.08 9.61 1.87
C GLY A 213 -16.24 9.93 3.11
N ALA A 214 -16.81 10.56 4.14
CA ALA A 214 -16.07 10.93 5.34
C ALA A 214 -15.63 9.69 6.12
N MET A 215 -16.50 8.69 6.21
CA MET A 215 -16.19 7.40 6.83
C MET A 215 -15.18 6.59 6.00
N MET A 216 -15.26 6.63 4.67
CA MET A 216 -14.23 6.04 3.80
C MET A 216 -12.87 6.72 3.97
N LEU A 217 -12.84 8.04 4.16
CA LEU A 217 -11.63 8.81 4.41
C LEU A 217 -10.97 8.42 5.74
N VAL A 218 -11.74 8.08 6.78
CA VAL A 218 -11.19 7.48 8.01
C VAL A 218 -10.46 6.17 7.69
N GLY A 219 -11.11 5.28 6.92
CA GLY A 219 -10.55 3.99 6.52
C GLY A 219 -9.27 4.11 5.70
N PHE A 220 -9.29 4.88 4.60
CA PHE A 220 -8.12 5.10 3.77
C PHE A 220 -7.02 5.88 4.52
N GLY A 221 -7.40 6.91 5.27
CA GLY A 221 -6.49 7.70 6.11
C GLY A 221 -5.74 6.83 7.12
N PHE A 222 -6.41 5.85 7.74
CA PHE A 222 -5.74 4.85 8.58
C PHE A 222 -4.73 4.00 7.79
N LYS A 223 -5.11 3.48 6.61
CA LYS A 223 -4.25 2.58 5.82
C LYS A 223 -3.01 3.27 5.27
N ILE A 224 -3.10 4.55 4.87
CA ILE A 224 -1.92 5.35 4.47
C ILE A 224 -1.16 5.95 5.66
N ALA A 225 -1.71 5.82 6.88
CA ALA A 225 -1.26 6.46 8.11
C ALA A 225 -1.16 7.99 8.01
N ALA A 226 -2.20 8.62 7.49
CA ALA A 226 -2.35 10.07 7.51
C ALA A 226 -2.88 10.54 8.87
N ALA A 227 -2.48 11.72 9.31
CA ALA A 227 -3.01 12.33 10.51
C ALA A 227 -4.46 12.82 10.30
N PRO A 228 -5.38 12.58 11.25
CA PRO A 228 -5.16 12.12 12.64
C PRO A 228 -5.16 10.59 12.86
N PHE A 229 -5.26 9.78 11.80
CA PHE A 229 -5.42 8.31 11.87
C PHE A 229 -4.10 7.52 11.93
N HIS A 230 -2.97 8.18 12.17
CA HIS A 230 -1.62 7.59 12.08
C HIS A 230 -1.10 6.92 13.36
N VAL A 231 -1.80 7.06 14.49
CA VAL A 231 -1.32 6.74 15.85
C VAL A 231 -0.82 5.30 16.01
N TRP A 232 -1.36 4.36 15.22
CA TRP A 232 -0.94 2.97 15.22
C TRP A 232 0.50 2.76 14.68
N THR A 233 0.94 3.60 13.73
CA THR A 233 2.13 3.35 12.90
C THR A 233 3.42 3.25 13.70
N PRO A 234 3.75 4.17 14.63
CA PRO A 234 5.01 4.11 15.37
C PRO A 234 5.14 2.84 16.22
N ASP A 235 4.09 2.49 16.95
CA ASP A 235 4.10 1.32 17.83
C ASP A 235 4.13 0.00 17.05
N VAL A 236 3.40 -0.06 15.94
CA VAL A 236 3.38 -1.26 15.10
C VAL A 236 4.71 -1.45 14.37
N TYR A 237 5.31 -0.36 13.88
CA TYR A 237 6.58 -0.44 13.14
C TYR A 237 7.75 -0.80 14.03
N GLU A 238 7.76 -0.28 15.27
CA GLU A 238 8.80 -0.56 16.23
C GLU A 238 8.79 -2.04 16.69
N GLY A 239 7.62 -2.60 16.98
CA GLY A 239 7.54 -3.97 17.51
C GLY A 239 7.46 -5.07 16.44
N ALA A 240 6.94 -4.80 15.23
CA ALA A 240 6.96 -5.77 14.14
C ALA A 240 8.39 -6.05 13.64
N PRO A 241 8.72 -7.25 13.13
CA PRO A 241 10.07 -7.52 12.62
C PRO A 241 10.52 -6.59 11.49
N SER A 242 11.79 -6.19 11.47
CA SER A 242 12.31 -5.18 10.54
C SER A 242 11.98 -5.38 9.04
N PRO A 243 12.09 -6.58 8.44
CA PRO A 243 11.70 -6.78 7.03
C PRO A 243 10.20 -6.55 6.79
N ILE A 244 9.39 -6.92 7.77
CA ILE A 244 7.93 -6.81 7.74
C ILE A 244 7.53 -5.34 7.87
N THR A 245 8.20 -4.59 8.76
CA THR A 245 8.04 -3.14 8.87
C THR A 245 8.40 -2.44 7.55
N GLY A 246 9.49 -2.84 6.90
CA GLY A 246 9.87 -2.32 5.59
C GLY A 246 8.81 -2.57 4.51
N PHE A 247 8.25 -3.79 4.46
CA PHE A 247 7.14 -4.12 3.58
C PHE A 247 5.91 -3.27 3.87
N MET A 248 5.48 -3.19 5.14
CA MET A 248 4.32 -2.42 5.59
C MET A 248 4.42 -0.94 5.28
N ALA A 249 5.62 -0.39 5.38
CA ALA A 249 5.91 1.00 5.06
C ALA A 249 5.80 1.33 3.57
N ALA A 250 6.07 0.37 2.68
CA ALA A 250 6.07 0.58 1.24
C ALA A 250 4.79 0.07 0.56
N GLY A 251 4.59 -1.25 0.54
CA GLY A 251 3.59 -1.93 -0.29
C GLY A 251 2.15 -1.58 0.09
N PRO A 252 1.70 -1.91 1.32
CA PRO A 252 0.34 -1.64 1.75
C PRO A 252 -0.06 -0.17 1.62
N LYS A 253 0.88 0.77 1.85
CA LYS A 253 0.65 2.20 1.62
C LYS A 253 0.43 2.51 0.15
N ALA A 254 1.26 1.97 -0.75
CA ALA A 254 1.08 2.17 -2.19
C ALA A 254 -0.26 1.60 -2.68
N ALA A 255 -0.67 0.43 -2.17
CA ALA A 255 -1.96 -0.17 -2.51
C ALA A 255 -3.16 0.65 -1.98
N ALA A 256 -3.03 1.18 -0.77
CA ALA A 256 -4.00 2.10 -0.21
C ALA A 256 -4.10 3.38 -1.07
N PHE A 257 -2.98 3.97 -1.51
CA PHE A 257 -3.02 5.12 -2.43
C PHE A 257 -3.64 4.78 -3.79
N ALA A 258 -3.35 3.63 -4.38
CA ALA A 258 -3.93 3.22 -5.67
C ALA A 258 -5.46 3.15 -5.61
N SER A 259 -5.98 2.43 -4.61
CA SER A 259 -7.44 2.32 -4.41
C SER A 259 -8.06 3.64 -3.97
N PHE A 260 -7.37 4.44 -3.14
CA PHE A 260 -7.86 5.74 -2.70
C PHE A 260 -7.99 6.71 -3.88
N LEU A 261 -6.98 6.79 -4.76
CA LEU A 261 -7.04 7.57 -6.01
C LEU A 261 -8.21 7.10 -6.87
N ARG A 262 -8.39 5.78 -7.04
CA ARG A 262 -9.51 5.28 -7.84
C ARG A 262 -10.86 5.66 -7.24
N VAL A 263 -11.06 5.51 -5.93
CA VAL A 263 -12.34 5.83 -5.30
C VAL A 263 -12.62 7.33 -5.33
N PHE A 264 -11.67 8.18 -4.96
CA PHE A 264 -11.93 9.60 -4.70
C PHE A 264 -11.57 10.52 -5.87
N VAL A 265 -10.64 10.15 -6.75
CA VAL A 265 -10.32 10.96 -7.93
C VAL A 265 -11.14 10.50 -9.14
N ILE A 266 -11.36 9.19 -9.29
CA ILE A 266 -12.12 8.64 -10.43
C ILE A 266 -13.60 8.40 -10.07
N GLY A 267 -13.88 7.83 -8.90
CA GLY A 267 -15.21 7.38 -8.49
C GLY A 267 -16.15 8.44 -7.92
N LEU A 268 -15.67 9.21 -6.96
CA LEU A 268 -16.37 10.33 -6.33
C LEU A 268 -15.74 11.60 -6.89
N PRO A 269 -16.12 12.11 -8.08
CA PRO A 269 -15.33 13.09 -8.78
C PRO A 269 -15.12 14.30 -7.90
N LEU A 270 -13.89 14.35 -7.41
CA LEU A 270 -13.16 15.55 -7.10
C LEU A 270 -12.89 16.32 -8.41
N VAL A 271 -13.80 16.37 -9.39
CA VAL A 271 -13.57 17.06 -10.67
C VAL A 271 -14.60 18.17 -10.80
N ALA A 272 -14.10 19.41 -10.93
CA ALA A 272 -14.93 20.60 -11.12
C ALA A 272 -15.80 20.45 -12.38
N GLY A 273 -17.13 20.33 -12.23
CA GLY A 273 -18.01 20.22 -13.40
C GLY A 273 -19.50 20.01 -13.16
N ALA A 274 -19.93 19.41 -12.04
CA ALA A 274 -21.36 19.30 -11.71
C ALA A 274 -21.72 20.23 -10.55
N GLN A 275 -22.80 21.00 -10.67
CA GLN A 275 -23.16 22.06 -9.72
C GLN A 275 -23.42 21.56 -8.29
N ALA A 276 -23.86 20.30 -8.11
CA ALA A 276 -23.92 19.63 -6.80
C ALA A 276 -22.56 19.05 -6.36
N ALA A 277 -21.69 18.72 -7.32
CA ALA A 277 -20.34 18.24 -7.06
C ALA A 277 -19.36 19.35 -6.66
N GLY A 278 -19.63 20.64 -6.96
CA GLY A 278 -18.74 21.75 -6.61
C GLY A 278 -18.48 21.86 -5.10
N TYR A 279 -19.55 21.95 -4.30
CA TYR A 279 -19.42 22.03 -2.83
C TYR A 279 -18.78 20.77 -2.22
N LEU A 280 -19.11 19.59 -2.76
CA LEU A 280 -18.53 18.32 -2.32
C LEU A 280 -17.04 18.29 -2.65
N HIS A 281 -16.69 18.63 -3.88
CA HIS A 281 -15.33 18.70 -4.39
C HIS A 281 -14.47 19.62 -3.52
N ASP A 282 -14.91 20.86 -3.30
CA ASP A 282 -14.16 21.85 -2.52
C ASP A 282 -13.96 21.38 -1.07
N SER A 283 -14.98 20.75 -0.48
CA SER A 283 -14.91 20.19 0.87
C SER A 283 -13.90 19.05 0.96
N TRP A 284 -13.89 18.14 -0.01
CA TRP A 284 -12.93 17.02 -0.07
C TRP A 284 -11.50 17.51 -0.28
N ILE A 285 -11.28 18.42 -1.25
CA ILE A 285 -9.97 19.02 -1.49
C ILE A 285 -9.45 19.69 -0.22
N SER A 286 -10.29 20.49 0.44
CA SER A 286 -9.91 21.19 1.67
C SER A 286 -9.56 20.22 2.79
N ALA A 287 -10.39 19.20 3.02
CA ALA A 287 -10.14 18.19 4.05
C ALA A 287 -8.83 17.42 3.81
N LEU A 288 -8.58 17.02 2.56
CA LEU A 288 -7.37 16.28 2.18
C LEU A 288 -6.12 17.16 2.21
N ALA A 289 -6.22 18.43 1.82
CA ALA A 289 -5.13 19.38 1.91
C ALA A 289 -4.74 19.65 3.38
N ILE A 290 -5.73 19.84 4.26
CA ILE A 290 -5.51 19.97 5.70
C ILE A 290 -4.86 18.69 6.26
N MET A 291 -5.37 17.52 5.89
CA MET A 291 -4.80 16.24 6.27
C MET A 291 -3.34 16.12 5.82
N ALA A 292 -3.01 16.49 4.58
CA ALA A 292 -1.64 16.48 4.06
C ALA A 292 -0.71 17.39 4.88
N MET A 293 -1.14 18.63 5.15
CA MET A 293 -0.39 19.60 5.96
C MET A 293 -0.11 19.08 7.38
N ILE A 294 -1.13 18.56 8.05
CA ILE A 294 -0.97 18.01 9.42
C ILE A 294 -0.08 16.77 9.37
N THR A 295 -0.25 15.90 8.39
CA THR A 295 0.53 14.66 8.23
C THR A 295 2.02 14.95 8.04
N MET A 296 2.37 15.90 7.17
CA MET A 296 3.76 16.34 6.98
C MET A 296 4.34 16.97 8.25
N THR A 297 3.56 17.82 8.93
CA THR A 297 4.00 18.52 10.14
C THR A 297 4.25 17.55 11.28
N VAL A 298 3.27 16.72 11.61
CA VAL A 298 3.36 15.74 12.70
C VAL A 298 4.44 14.71 12.41
N GLY A 299 4.49 14.18 11.18
CA GLY A 299 5.51 13.20 10.78
C GLY A 299 6.93 13.73 10.96
N ASN A 300 7.23 14.93 10.45
CA ASN A 300 8.58 15.48 10.51
C ASN A 300 8.98 15.92 11.94
N VAL A 301 8.11 16.61 12.66
CA VAL A 301 8.41 17.09 14.02
C VAL A 301 8.59 15.90 14.99
N ALA A 302 7.69 14.92 14.93
CA ALA A 302 7.79 13.77 15.82
C ALA A 302 8.98 12.87 15.48
N ALA A 303 9.40 12.77 14.22
CA ALA A 303 10.59 12.00 13.82
C ALA A 303 11.88 12.51 14.50
N ILE A 304 12.02 13.83 14.66
CA ILE A 304 13.19 14.46 15.32
C ILE A 304 13.30 14.04 16.80
N MET A 305 12.18 13.74 17.45
CA MET A 305 12.12 13.41 18.87
C MET A 305 12.38 11.92 19.16
N GLN A 306 12.59 11.09 18.14
CA GLN A 306 12.77 9.65 18.33
C GLN A 306 14.24 9.29 18.56
N ASN A 307 14.50 8.28 19.41
CA ASN A 307 15.82 7.68 19.59
C ASN A 307 15.96 6.31 18.91
N ASN A 308 14.82 5.71 18.54
CA ASN A 308 14.76 4.42 17.88
C ASN A 308 14.62 4.61 16.36
N ILE A 309 15.46 3.95 15.56
CA ILE A 309 15.49 4.10 14.11
C ILE A 309 14.20 3.60 13.42
N LYS A 310 13.58 2.53 13.93
CA LYS A 310 12.33 2.00 13.36
C LYS A 310 11.18 2.96 13.66
N ARG A 311 11.13 3.50 14.88
CA ARG A 311 10.13 4.50 15.28
C ARG A 311 10.32 5.82 14.53
N MET A 312 11.56 6.27 14.33
CA MET A 312 11.90 7.42 13.49
C MET A 312 11.44 7.20 12.04
N LEU A 313 11.71 6.04 11.46
CA LEU A 313 11.25 5.68 10.11
C LEU A 313 9.73 5.54 10.00
N ALA A 314 9.04 5.18 11.09
CA ALA A 314 7.58 5.18 11.13
C ALA A 314 7.02 6.60 10.99
N TYR A 315 7.57 7.58 11.72
CA TYR A 315 7.20 8.99 11.57
C TYR A 315 7.63 9.60 10.24
N SER A 316 8.79 9.19 9.72
CA SER A 316 9.18 9.50 8.34
C SER A 316 8.13 8.96 7.34
N SER A 317 7.68 7.71 7.49
CA SER A 317 6.64 7.11 6.65
C SER A 317 5.28 7.85 6.75
N ILE A 318 4.97 8.44 7.90
CA ILE A 318 3.80 9.33 8.06
C ILE A 318 3.99 10.58 7.20
N SER A 319 5.12 11.29 7.34
CA SER A 319 5.43 12.48 6.54
C SER A 319 5.41 12.20 5.03
N HIS A 320 5.98 11.07 4.59
CA HIS A 320 5.97 10.63 3.20
C HIS A 320 4.56 10.35 2.65
N ALA A 321 3.63 9.88 3.47
CA ALA A 321 2.22 9.80 3.07
C ALA A 321 1.62 11.20 2.86
N GLY A 322 2.04 12.19 3.64
CA GLY A 322 1.67 13.59 3.44
C GLY A 322 2.15 14.14 2.10
N TYR A 323 3.39 13.84 1.69
CA TYR A 323 3.91 14.23 0.37
C TYR A 323 3.12 13.58 -0.78
N ALA A 324 2.80 12.28 -0.67
CA ALA A 324 1.95 11.61 -1.65
C ALA A 324 0.52 12.19 -1.69
N LEU A 325 -0.02 12.62 -0.55
CA LEU A 325 -1.31 13.31 -0.49
C LEU A 325 -1.31 14.67 -1.22
N VAL A 326 -0.16 15.35 -1.34
CA VAL A 326 -0.08 16.58 -2.15
C VAL A 326 -0.32 16.26 -3.63
N GLY A 327 0.31 15.21 -4.16
CA GLY A 327 0.05 14.74 -5.53
C GLY A 327 -1.38 14.27 -5.72
N PHE A 328 -1.96 13.60 -4.71
CA PHE A 328 -3.37 13.21 -4.70
C PHE A 328 -4.30 14.42 -4.81
N VAL A 329 -4.08 15.45 -3.98
CA VAL A 329 -4.86 16.69 -4.01
C VAL A 329 -4.69 17.38 -5.36
N GLY A 330 -3.48 17.40 -5.92
CA GLY A 330 -3.22 17.90 -7.28
C GLY A 330 -4.02 17.15 -8.36
N ALA A 331 -4.16 15.82 -8.24
CA ALA A 331 -4.99 15.03 -9.14
C ALA A 331 -6.47 15.40 -9.02
N GLY A 332 -6.96 15.67 -7.81
CA GLY A 332 -8.31 16.19 -7.60
C GLY A 332 -8.49 17.60 -8.16
N MET A 333 -7.54 18.51 -7.95
CA MET A 333 -7.67 19.90 -8.43
C MET A 333 -7.48 20.07 -9.95
N ALA A 334 -7.11 19.00 -10.67
CA ALA A 334 -6.82 19.07 -12.09
C ALA A 334 -8.09 19.39 -12.91
N THR A 335 -7.98 20.41 -13.77
CA THR A 335 -9.07 20.85 -14.66
C THR A 335 -9.11 20.09 -15.98
N THR A 336 -8.05 19.35 -16.31
CA THR A 336 -7.94 18.54 -17.52
C THR A 336 -7.65 17.08 -17.17
N ILE A 337 -8.14 16.16 -18.01
CA ILE A 337 -7.86 14.72 -17.86
C ILE A 337 -6.36 14.45 -17.89
N THR A 338 -5.64 15.12 -18.79
CA THR A 338 -4.17 15.00 -18.90
C THR A 338 -3.47 15.48 -17.63
N GLY A 339 -3.92 16.59 -17.03
CA GLY A 339 -3.40 17.08 -15.76
C GLY A 339 -3.63 16.08 -14.62
N ARG A 340 -4.85 15.53 -14.52
CA ARG A 340 -5.21 14.52 -13.52
C ARG A 340 -4.34 13.28 -13.65
N ASP A 341 -4.23 12.74 -14.86
CA ASP A 341 -3.48 11.51 -15.12
C ASP A 341 -1.98 11.71 -14.88
N SER A 342 -1.44 12.90 -15.17
CA SER A 342 -0.06 13.26 -14.84
C SER A 342 0.19 13.32 -13.32
N ALA A 343 -0.77 13.83 -12.55
CA ALA A 343 -0.67 13.87 -11.09
C ALA A 343 -0.80 12.47 -10.48
N ILE A 344 -1.69 11.61 -11.01
CA ILE A 344 -1.76 10.19 -10.63
C ILE A 344 -0.44 9.48 -10.91
N ALA A 345 0.17 9.72 -12.08
CA ALA A 345 1.47 9.15 -12.43
C ALA A 345 2.59 9.66 -11.51
N ALA A 346 2.57 10.93 -11.11
CA ALA A 346 3.50 11.49 -10.14
C ALA A 346 3.38 10.79 -8.77
N VAL A 347 2.16 10.52 -8.28
CA VAL A 347 1.96 9.75 -7.05
C VAL A 347 2.49 8.32 -7.19
N ALA A 348 2.23 7.64 -8.32
CA ALA A 348 2.76 6.29 -8.55
C ALA A 348 4.29 6.26 -8.57
N PHE A 349 4.92 7.23 -9.26
CA PHE A 349 6.37 7.38 -9.31
C PHE A 349 6.96 7.71 -7.93
N TYR A 350 6.30 8.58 -7.16
CA TYR A 350 6.68 8.87 -5.80
C TYR A 350 6.64 7.62 -4.90
N MET A 351 5.56 6.84 -4.98
CA MET A 351 5.43 5.61 -4.22
C MET A 351 6.48 4.56 -4.61
N LEU A 352 6.86 4.48 -5.89
CA LEU A 352 7.95 3.62 -6.36
C LEU A 352 9.30 4.04 -5.75
N THR A 353 9.67 5.32 -5.89
CA THR A 353 10.97 5.82 -5.41
C THR A 353 11.06 5.75 -3.88
N TYR A 354 9.96 6.07 -3.19
CA TYR A 354 9.83 5.90 -1.74
C TYR A 354 9.96 4.43 -1.33
N ALA A 355 9.28 3.51 -2.02
CA ALA A 355 9.34 2.08 -1.72
C ALA A 355 10.77 1.54 -1.81
N VAL A 356 11.51 1.89 -2.88
CA VAL A 356 12.91 1.47 -3.07
C VAL A 356 13.81 2.04 -1.97
N ALA A 357 13.70 3.35 -1.69
CA ALA A 357 14.53 3.98 -0.66
C ALA A 357 14.24 3.41 0.74
N ASN A 358 12.97 3.23 1.07
CA ASN A 358 12.54 2.75 2.37
C ASN A 358 12.91 1.26 2.57
N LEU A 359 12.63 0.39 1.60
CA LEU A 359 13.05 -1.01 1.68
C LEU A 359 14.56 -1.16 1.72
N GLY A 360 15.29 -0.32 0.97
CA GLY A 360 16.74 -0.26 1.03
C GLY A 360 17.27 0.09 2.43
N ALA A 361 16.68 1.08 3.09
CA ALA A 361 16.99 1.42 4.47
C ALA A 361 16.68 0.24 5.42
N PHE A 362 15.50 -0.36 5.31
CA PHE A 362 15.12 -1.52 6.13
C PHE A 362 15.95 -2.78 5.85
N ALA A 363 16.49 -2.93 4.63
CA ALA A 363 17.45 -3.99 4.31
C ALA A 363 18.70 -3.86 5.16
N VAL A 364 19.29 -2.65 5.20
CA VAL A 364 20.49 -2.39 6.00
C VAL A 364 20.21 -2.50 7.49
N ILE A 365 19.07 -1.97 7.97
CA ILE A 365 18.63 -2.11 9.37
C ILE A 365 18.47 -3.58 9.75
N THR A 366 17.89 -4.40 8.87
CA THR A 366 17.73 -5.85 9.11
C THR A 366 19.08 -6.54 9.26
N LEU A 367 20.06 -6.20 8.41
CA LEU A 367 21.41 -6.77 8.45
C LEU A 367 22.17 -6.37 9.73
N ILE A 368 22.00 -5.13 10.21
CA ILE A 368 22.66 -4.61 11.41
C ILE A 368 21.97 -5.06 12.71
N GLY A 369 20.63 -5.18 12.70
CA GLY A 369 19.76 -5.25 13.87
C GLY A 369 19.97 -6.42 14.84
N GLN A 370 20.85 -7.38 14.53
CA GLN A 370 21.05 -8.64 15.26
C GLN A 370 19.73 -9.43 15.46
N LYS A 371 19.81 -10.58 16.14
CA LYS A 371 18.63 -11.39 16.45
C LYS A 371 17.66 -10.60 17.34
N ASN A 372 16.36 -10.69 17.08
CA ASN A 372 15.28 -9.96 17.73
C ASN A 372 15.35 -8.42 17.61
N ASP A 373 15.95 -7.89 16.55
CA ASP A 373 16.10 -6.43 16.33
C ASP A 373 16.68 -5.69 17.56
N ARG A 374 17.64 -6.32 18.27
CA ARG A 374 18.25 -5.76 19.48
C ARG A 374 19.02 -4.47 19.25
N ARG A 375 19.44 -4.19 18.01
CA ARG A 375 20.18 -2.98 17.64
C ARG A 375 19.33 -2.02 16.81
N THR A 376 18.51 -1.22 17.49
CA THR A 376 17.58 -0.29 16.85
C THR A 376 17.64 1.12 17.42
N GLU A 377 18.51 1.39 18.40
CA GLU A 377 18.72 2.73 18.93
C GLU A 377 19.80 3.45 18.13
N PHE A 378 19.77 4.78 18.08
CA PHE A 378 20.80 5.54 17.35
C PHE A 378 22.22 5.28 17.86
N GLU A 379 22.37 5.02 19.15
CA GLU A 379 23.66 4.69 19.75
C GLU A 379 24.28 3.43 19.16
N ASP A 380 23.47 2.47 18.71
CA ASP A 380 23.94 1.23 18.07
C ASP A 380 24.61 1.48 16.71
N TYR A 381 24.33 2.61 16.08
CA TYR A 381 24.87 3.00 14.77
C TYR A 381 26.17 3.82 14.91
N ASN A 382 26.57 4.20 16.13
CA ASN A 382 27.79 4.95 16.35
C ASN A 382 29.04 4.19 15.89
N GLY A 383 29.84 4.82 15.02
CA GLY A 383 31.08 4.25 14.50
C GLY A 383 30.90 3.13 13.47
N ILE A 384 29.66 2.85 13.00
CA ILE A 384 29.43 1.83 11.97
C ILE A 384 30.11 2.16 10.65
N GLY A 385 30.26 3.45 10.33
CA GLY A 385 30.97 3.90 9.12
C GLY A 385 32.42 3.40 9.02
N PHE A 386 33.08 3.14 10.16
CA PHE A 386 34.44 2.58 10.18
C PHE A 386 34.46 1.05 10.17
N LYS A 387 33.42 0.40 10.70
CA LYS A 387 33.34 -1.07 10.81
C LYS A 387 32.75 -1.73 9.56
N ALA A 388 31.73 -1.11 8.96
CA ALA A 388 30.99 -1.59 7.81
C ALA A 388 30.72 -0.42 6.84
N PRO A 389 31.78 0.11 6.18
CA PRO A 389 31.68 1.33 5.38
C PRO A 389 30.67 1.23 4.23
N VAL A 390 30.57 0.06 3.59
CA VAL A 390 29.62 -0.17 2.49
C VAL A 390 28.17 -0.08 3.00
N LEU A 391 27.82 -0.79 4.08
CA LEU A 391 26.47 -0.75 4.66
C LEU A 391 26.12 0.64 5.15
N SER A 392 27.06 1.33 5.80
CA SER A 392 26.85 2.70 6.27
C SER A 392 26.61 3.67 5.11
N PHE A 393 27.42 3.58 4.04
CA PHE A 393 27.24 4.41 2.85
C PHE A 393 25.88 4.16 2.18
N THR A 394 25.51 2.88 2.03
CA THR A 394 24.21 2.50 1.47
C THR A 394 23.04 3.02 2.31
N LEU A 395 23.12 2.91 3.65
CA LEU A 395 22.11 3.48 4.54
C LEU A 395 22.03 5.00 4.39
N SER A 396 23.17 5.70 4.36
CA SER A 396 23.23 7.15 4.14
C SER A 396 22.60 7.54 2.80
N LEU A 397 22.89 6.81 1.72
CA LEU A 397 22.28 7.06 0.41
C LEU A 397 20.75 6.95 0.46
N PHE A 398 20.21 5.92 1.10
CA PHE A 398 18.76 5.77 1.25
C PHE A 398 18.15 6.86 2.13
N MET A 399 18.80 7.25 3.23
CA MET A 399 18.34 8.35 4.09
C MET A 399 18.36 9.70 3.34
N LEU A 400 19.40 9.96 2.55
CA LEU A 400 19.49 11.15 1.70
C LEU A 400 18.43 11.15 0.58
N SER A 401 18.10 9.97 0.05
CA SER A 401 16.99 9.83 -0.90
C SER A 401 15.64 10.13 -0.26
N LEU A 402 15.37 9.64 0.95
CA LEU A 402 14.14 9.97 1.70
C LEU A 402 14.07 11.47 2.03
N PHE A 403 15.20 12.07 2.39
CA PHE A 403 15.31 13.52 2.56
C PHE A 403 15.01 14.29 1.27
N GLY A 404 15.38 13.74 0.11
CA GLY A 404 15.19 14.35 -1.20
C GLY A 404 16.38 15.21 -1.63
N LEU A 405 17.61 14.73 -1.37
CA LEU A 405 18.83 15.39 -1.84
C LEU A 405 18.91 15.33 -3.38
N PRO A 406 19.34 16.39 -4.09
CA PRO A 406 19.60 16.33 -5.53
C PRO A 406 20.46 15.12 -5.90
N LEU A 407 20.24 14.55 -7.10
CA LEU A 407 20.85 13.31 -7.61
C LEU A 407 20.29 12.01 -7.01
N THR A 408 19.26 12.08 -6.14
CA THR A 408 18.55 10.89 -5.64
C THR A 408 17.19 10.73 -6.31
N ALA A 409 16.70 9.48 -6.37
CA ALA A 409 15.36 9.18 -6.90
C ALA A 409 14.26 9.88 -6.08
N GLY A 410 14.45 10.01 -4.76
CA GLY A 410 13.48 10.71 -3.90
C GLY A 410 13.42 12.22 -4.13
N PHE A 411 14.48 12.85 -4.65
CA PHE A 411 14.40 14.25 -5.13
C PHE A 411 13.52 14.34 -6.37
N VAL A 412 13.75 13.48 -7.36
CA VAL A 412 12.94 13.45 -8.60
C VAL A 412 11.48 13.16 -8.30
N GLY A 413 11.16 12.35 -7.29
CA GLY A 413 9.78 12.12 -6.89
C GLY A 413 9.11 13.32 -6.22
N LYS A 414 9.87 14.22 -5.57
CA LYS A 414 9.32 15.41 -4.89
C LYS A 414 9.15 16.61 -5.81
N VAL A 415 9.91 16.67 -6.91
CA VAL A 415 9.78 17.67 -7.99
C VAL A 415 8.62 17.30 -8.88
#